data_AF-A0A3D2RPY7-F1
#
_entry.id   AF-A0A3D2RPY7-F1
#
_cell.length_a   1.000
_cell.length_b   1.000
_cell.length_c   1.000
_cell.angle_alpha   90.00
_cell.angle_beta   90.00
_cell.angle_gamma   90.00
#
_symmetry.space_group_name_H-M   'P 1'
#
loop_
_entity.id
_entity.type
_entity.pdbx_description
1 polymer ?
#
loop_
_entity_poly.entity_id
_entity_poly.type
_entity_poly.pdbx_seq_one_letter_code
_entity_poly.pdbx_strand_id
1 'polypeptide(L)'
;DQFRLMADLARKYVRDTVRTTVEQNVVYRWVSEADIPELYQALEAAGLGAPGASSIVDVTACPGTDTCKLGIASSRGLAAELRTQLAEKSASLD
;
A
#
# COMPACT_ATOMS: atom_id res chain seq x y z
N ASP A 1 3.42 3.28 -13.78
CA ASP A 1 4.69 2.52 -13.80
C ASP A 1 4.95 1.65 -12.58
N GLN A 2 4.46 2.00 -11.38
CA GLN A 2 4.59 1.20 -10.15
C GLN A 2 4.24 -0.29 -10.33
N PHE A 3 3.10 -0.63 -10.94
CA PHE A 3 2.73 -2.04 -11.17
C PHE A 3 3.69 -2.80 -12.10
N ARG A 4 4.34 -2.12 -13.06
CA ARG A 4 5.34 -2.77 -13.93
C ARG A 4 6.60 -3.11 -13.14
N LEU A 5 7.10 -2.13 -12.36
CA LEU A 5 8.20 -2.34 -11.42
C LEU A 5 7.88 -3.47 -10.44
N MET A 6 6.67 -3.48 -9.88
CA MET A 6 6.24 -4.57 -8.98
C MET A 6 6.26 -5.94 -9.66
N ALA A 7 5.85 -6.03 -10.92
CA ALA A 7 5.93 -7.29 -11.67
C ALA A 7 7.39 -7.73 -11.91
N ASP A 8 8.32 -6.80 -12.13
CA ASP A 8 9.75 -7.10 -12.26
C ASP A 8 10.35 -7.59 -10.93
N LEU A 9 9.96 -6.97 -9.82
CA LEU A 9 10.35 -7.42 -8.48
C LEU A 9 9.76 -8.80 -8.16
N ALA A 10 8.51 -9.06 -8.58
CA ALA A 10 7.87 -10.37 -8.40
C ALA A 10 8.63 -11.48 -9.13
N ARG A 11 9.04 -11.23 -10.38
CA ARG A 11 9.92 -12.10 -11.17
C ARG A 11 11.22 -12.41 -10.44
N LYS A 12 11.88 -11.38 -9.94
CA LYS A 12 13.20 -11.50 -9.33
C LYS A 12 13.18 -12.22 -7.98
N TYR A 13 12.25 -11.85 -7.09
CA TYR A 13 12.35 -12.23 -5.67
C TYR A 13 11.35 -13.30 -5.23
N VAL A 14 10.22 -13.47 -5.93
CA VAL A 14 9.11 -14.31 -5.45
C VAL A 14 8.44 -15.15 -6.54
N ARG A 15 9.21 -15.53 -7.57
CA ARG A 15 8.81 -16.47 -8.63
C ARG A 15 7.49 -16.10 -9.30
N ASP A 16 7.35 -14.84 -9.70
CA ASP A 16 6.16 -14.32 -10.41
C ASP A 16 4.86 -14.34 -9.58
N THR A 17 4.94 -14.46 -8.25
CA THR A 17 3.75 -14.51 -7.39
C THR A 17 3.53 -13.24 -6.60
N VAL A 18 2.28 -12.77 -6.59
CA VAL A 18 1.82 -11.60 -5.83
C VAL A 18 0.40 -11.88 -5.32
N ARG A 19 0.05 -11.36 -4.14
CA ARG A 19 -1.31 -11.43 -3.61
C ARG A 19 -1.83 -10.04 -3.29
N THR A 20 -3.14 -9.85 -3.44
CA THR A 20 -3.85 -8.66 -2.93
C THR A 20 -4.45 -8.95 -1.57
N THR A 21 -4.62 -7.92 -0.74
CA THR A 21 -5.28 -8.03 0.57
C THR A 21 -6.67 -7.40 0.56
N VAL A 22 -7.45 -7.60 1.62
CA VAL A 22 -8.79 -7.00 1.73
C VAL A 22 -8.74 -5.49 2.01
N GLU A 23 -7.61 -5.02 2.54
CA GLU A 23 -7.26 -3.62 2.77
C GLU A 23 -6.84 -2.88 1.48
N GLN A 24 -7.06 -3.50 0.31
CA GLN A 24 -6.67 -2.98 -1.00
C GLN A 24 -5.15 -2.83 -1.20
N ASN A 25 -4.35 -3.62 -0.47
CA ASN A 25 -2.90 -3.61 -0.56
C ASN A 25 -2.36 -4.80 -1.37
N VAL A 26 -1.03 -4.85 -1.57
CA VAL A 26 -0.31 -5.90 -2.30
C VAL A 26 0.79 -6.48 -1.42
N VAL A 27 0.95 -7.81 -1.43
CA VAL A 27 1.94 -8.52 -0.63
C VAL A 27 2.81 -9.46 -1.50
N TYR A 28 4.12 -9.33 -1.32
CA TYR A 28 5.10 -10.34 -1.74
C TYR A 28 5.27 -11.35 -0.61
N ARG A 29 5.17 -12.64 -0.95
CA ARG A 29 5.35 -13.74 -0.01
C ARG A 29 6.60 -14.51 -0.36
N TRP A 30 7.24 -15.11 0.65
CA TRP A 30 8.42 -15.96 0.47
C TRP A 30 9.68 -15.20 -0.03
N VAL A 31 9.79 -13.92 0.29
CA VAL A 31 11.03 -13.16 0.09
C VAL A 31 12.11 -13.71 1.04
N SER A 32 13.30 -13.96 0.51
CA SER A 32 14.45 -14.35 1.33
C SER A 32 14.89 -13.19 2.22
N GLU A 33 15.31 -13.46 3.46
CA GLU A 33 15.75 -12.41 4.40
C GLU A 33 16.94 -11.60 3.84
N ALA A 34 17.84 -12.26 3.10
CA ALA A 34 18.98 -11.61 2.45
C ALA A 34 18.57 -10.61 1.34
N ASP A 35 17.39 -10.80 0.74
CA ASP A 35 16.89 -9.97 -0.36
C ASP A 35 16.06 -8.77 0.12
N ILE A 36 15.64 -8.75 1.40
CA ILE A 36 14.77 -7.69 1.96
C ILE A 36 15.35 -6.28 1.75
N PRO A 37 16.64 -6.01 2.04
CA PRO A 37 17.18 -4.66 1.89
C PRO A 37 17.11 -4.14 0.44
N GLU A 38 17.47 -4.99 -0.53
CA GLU A 38 17.46 -4.60 -1.95
C GLU A 38 16.02 -4.42 -2.47
N LEU A 39 15.11 -5.32 -2.10
CA LEU A 39 13.69 -5.21 -2.45
C LEU A 39 13.06 -3.93 -1.87
N TYR A 40 13.32 -3.65 -0.59
CA TYR A 40 12.79 -2.46 0.07
C TYR A 40 13.30 -1.17 -0.59
N GLN A 41 14.60 -1.06 -0.87
CA GLN A 41 15.16 0.12 -1.55
C GLN A 41 14.55 0.36 -2.94
N ALA A 42 14.30 -0.71 -3.70
CA ALA A 42 13.65 -0.60 -5.00
C ALA A 42 12.19 -0.13 -4.88
N LEU A 43 11.45 -0.59 -3.87
CA LEU A 43 10.08 -0.13 -3.58
C LEU A 43 10.06 1.32 -3.09
N GLU A 44 10.99 1.70 -2.21
CA GLU A 44 11.13 3.05 -1.68
C GLU A 44 11.42 4.06 -2.79
N ALA A 45 12.34 3.74 -3.71
CA ALA A 45 12.64 4.57 -4.88
C ALA A 45 11.41 4.77 -5.80
N ALA A 46 10.44 3.85 -5.76
CA ALA A 46 9.17 3.95 -6.49
C ALA A 46 8.03 4.59 -5.69
N GLY A 47 8.31 5.08 -4.48
CA GLY A 47 7.31 5.67 -3.56
C GLY A 47 6.40 4.65 -2.88
N LEU A 48 6.83 3.39 -2.76
CA LEU A 48 6.07 2.28 -2.16
C LEU A 48 6.69 1.78 -0.83
N GLY A 49 7.63 2.52 -0.25
CA GLY A 49 8.34 2.14 0.99
C GLY A 49 7.69 2.64 2.29
N ALA A 50 6.51 3.27 2.23
CA ALA A 50 5.88 3.83 3.42
C ALA A 50 5.52 2.74 4.46
N PRO A 51 5.77 2.95 5.76
CA PRO A 51 5.40 2.01 6.81
C PRO A 51 3.89 2.07 7.12
N GLY A 52 3.42 1.20 8.02
CA GLY A 52 2.07 1.25 8.56
C GLY A 52 1.03 0.37 7.87
N ALA A 53 1.45 -0.52 6.97
CA ALA A 53 0.57 -1.56 6.41
C ALA A 53 -0.12 -2.35 7.53
N SER A 54 -1.42 -2.63 7.36
CA SER A 54 -2.26 -3.32 8.36
C SER A 54 -2.46 -2.59 9.70
N SER A 55 -2.10 -1.30 9.78
CA SER A 55 -2.37 -0.47 10.96
C SER A 55 -3.53 0.51 10.72
N ILE A 56 -3.86 1.33 11.71
CA ILE A 56 -4.94 2.33 11.59
C ILE A 56 -4.68 3.37 10.48
N VAL A 57 -3.43 3.59 10.08
CA VAL A 57 -3.08 4.49 8.98
C VAL A 57 -3.27 3.84 7.59
N ASP A 58 -3.51 2.54 7.50
CA ASP A 58 -3.75 1.83 6.24
C ASP A 58 -5.24 1.92 5.81
N VAL A 59 -5.68 3.14 5.48
CA VAL A 59 -7.10 3.43 5.28
C VAL A 59 -7.63 2.89 3.94
N THR A 60 -8.54 1.93 4.00
CA THR A 60 -9.28 1.41 2.84
C THR A 60 -10.36 2.38 2.40
N ALA A 61 -10.50 2.60 1.08
CA ALA A 61 -11.53 3.49 0.54
C ALA A 61 -12.18 2.94 -0.72
N CYS A 62 -13.50 3.11 -0.85
CA CYS A 62 -14.15 2.91 -2.14
C CYS A 62 -13.91 4.14 -3.04
N PRO A 63 -14.23 4.06 -4.34
CA PRO A 63 -14.00 5.18 -5.25
C PRO A 63 -14.86 6.43 -4.95
N GLY A 64 -15.97 6.30 -4.23
CA GLY A 64 -16.85 7.43 -3.88
C GLY A 64 -17.32 8.24 -5.09
N THR A 65 -17.66 9.51 -4.88
CA THR A 65 -18.07 10.45 -5.94
C THR A 65 -16.99 10.71 -7.00
N ASP A 66 -15.75 10.28 -6.77
CA ASP A 66 -14.65 10.52 -7.71
C ASP A 66 -14.88 9.78 -9.03
N THR A 67 -15.49 8.59 -8.98
CA THR A 67 -15.82 7.79 -10.18
C THR A 67 -17.09 6.94 -10.07
N CYS A 68 -17.62 6.67 -8.87
CA CYS A 68 -18.83 5.87 -8.71
C CYS A 68 -20.08 6.71 -8.96
N LYS A 69 -20.95 6.25 -9.88
CA LYS A 69 -22.24 6.91 -10.18
C LYS A 69 -23.23 6.90 -9.01
N LEU A 70 -23.02 6.03 -8.03
CA LEU A 70 -23.82 5.93 -6.80
C LEU A 70 -23.12 6.58 -5.59
N GLY A 71 -21.99 7.26 -5.81
CA GLY A 71 -21.25 7.91 -4.73
C GLY A 71 -22.01 9.10 -4.15
N ILE A 72 -22.02 9.23 -2.82
CA ILE A 72 -22.60 10.37 -2.09
C ILE A 72 -21.50 11.31 -1.56
N ALA A 73 -20.33 10.77 -1.21
CA ALA A 73 -19.18 11.52 -0.70
C ALA A 73 -17.87 11.14 -1.41
N SER A 74 -16.85 12.00 -1.33
CA SER A 74 -15.49 11.70 -1.81
C SER A 74 -14.76 10.83 -0.79
N SER A 75 -14.94 9.53 -0.89
CA SER A 75 -14.34 8.54 0.01
C SER A 75 -12.81 8.52 -0.09
N ARG A 76 -12.22 8.69 -1.28
CA ARG A 76 -10.75 8.69 -1.43
C ARG A 76 -10.14 9.96 -0.86
N GLY A 77 -10.79 11.12 -1.05
CA GLY A 77 -10.38 12.38 -0.43
C GLY A 77 -10.39 12.31 1.09
N LEU A 78 -11.49 11.79 1.66
CA LEU A 78 -11.58 11.58 3.11
C LEU A 78 -10.51 10.59 3.61
N ALA A 79 -10.25 9.51 2.89
CA ALA A 79 -9.21 8.55 3.27
C ALA A 79 -7.80 9.16 3.25
N ALA A 80 -7.51 10.08 2.33
CA ALA A 80 -6.25 10.81 2.32
C ALA A 80 -6.12 11.71 3.56
N GLU A 81 -7.18 12.43 3.92
CA GLU A 81 -7.19 13.28 5.12
C GLU A 81 -7.06 12.47 6.42
N LEU A 82 -7.78 11.35 6.52
CA LEU A 82 -7.68 10.43 7.65
C LEU A 82 -6.25 9.89 7.80
N ARG A 83 -5.60 9.50 6.70
CA ARG A 83 -4.19 9.08 6.73
C ARG A 83 -3.29 10.14 7.33
N THR A 84 -3.43 11.41 6.91
CA THR A 84 -2.64 12.53 7.45
C THR A 84 -2.84 12.68 8.95
N GLN A 85 -4.09 12.78 9.41
CA GLN A 85 -4.36 13.02 10.83
C GLN A 85 -4.02 11.83 11.72
N LEU A 86 -4.21 10.59 11.23
CA LEU A 86 -3.90 9.39 11.99
C LEU A 86 -2.39 9.14 12.04
N ALA A 87 -1.63 9.45 10.99
CA ALA A 87 -0.17 9.34 10.99
C ALA A 87 0.48 10.23 12.07
N GLU A 88 -0.05 11.42 12.31
CA GLU A 88 0.41 12.30 13.39
C GLU A 88 0.15 11.72 14.79
N LYS A 89 -0.88 10.90 14.93
CA LYS A 89 -1.37 10.40 16.21
C LYS A 89 -1.02 8.94 16.48
N SER A 90 -0.61 8.16 15.47
CA SER A 90 -0.51 6.70 15.59
C SER A 90 0.45 6.27 16.69
N ALA A 91 1.58 6.98 16.85
CA ALA A 91 2.56 6.70 17.90
C ALA A 91 2.03 6.89 19.34
N SER A 92 0.88 7.55 19.51
CA SER A 92 0.23 7.77 20.81
C SER A 92 -1.01 6.90 21.04
N LEU A 93 -1.42 6.12 20.03
CA LEU A 93 -2.63 5.29 20.06
C LEU A 93 -2.32 3.78 20.23
N ASP A 94 -1.04 3.40 20.08
CA ASP A 94 -0.50 2.07 20.40
C ASP A 94 0.02 2.02 21.85
#